data_AF-A0A1M3EGH1-F1
#
_entry.id   AF-A0A1M3EGH1-F1
#
_cell.length_a   1.000
_cell.length_b   1.000
_cell.length_c   1.000
_cell.angle_alpha   90.00
_cell.angle_beta   90.00
_cell.angle_gamma   90.00
#
_symmetry.space_group_name_H-M   'P 1'
#
loop_
_entity.id
_entity.type
_entity.pdbx_description
1 polymer ?
#
loop_
_entity_poly.entity_id
_entity_poly.type
_entity_poly.pdbx_seq_one_letter_code
_entity_poly.pdbx_strand_id
1 'polypeptide(L)'
;MPATVIAERIGWRRSLTILKDRVRELRPLFTPPDPTDRVEYDPGEVAQCDLWFPPAPIPVGGGVERVLPVLAMTCGYSRVTDAVMIPSRKAGDILAGMWQILASWGACPRTLVWDREAAIGGTGKPTVEAASFAGTIGVRIKLAPPRDPEFKGLVERRNGFFETSFLPGRTFTSPLDFNVQIGDWLVRRANTRVLRSIGSQAPTARWAVDRAAMVALPPVAPAIGLTHRVRLGRDYYVRIDGNDYSVDPRAIGRFVDVIATPARVVASCAGQVVADHARDWGHARTITDPEHQATARLLRQDLAARRRQVSTRVHADGHVVAIRALPDYDALFGVDFDPRPDLGAVSAEGK
;
A
#
# COMPACT_ATOMS: atom_id res chain seq x y z
N MET A 1 24.01 -30.44 -8.51
CA MET A 1 23.19 -31.59 -8.96
C MET A 1 21.90 -31.67 -8.14
N PRO A 2 20.71 -31.78 -8.75
CA PRO A 2 19.44 -31.97 -8.04
C PRO A 2 19.40 -33.30 -7.26
N ALA A 3 18.68 -33.33 -6.12
CA ALA A 3 18.59 -34.54 -5.27
C ALA A 3 17.94 -35.74 -6.01
N THR A 4 17.09 -35.47 -7.01
CA THR A 4 16.50 -36.48 -7.89
C THR A 4 17.53 -37.19 -8.75
N VAL A 5 18.50 -36.44 -9.30
CA VAL A 5 19.61 -37.00 -10.09
C VAL A 5 20.60 -37.75 -9.20
N ILE A 6 20.79 -37.30 -7.95
CA ILE A 6 21.59 -38.02 -6.96
C ILE A 6 20.92 -39.35 -6.60
N ALA A 7 19.60 -39.36 -6.36
CA ALA A 7 18.82 -40.58 -6.09
C ALA A 7 18.99 -41.62 -7.19
N GLU A 8 18.85 -41.22 -8.45
CA GLU A 8 19.01 -42.11 -9.59
C GLU A 8 20.43 -42.72 -9.64
N ARG A 9 21.46 -41.88 -9.49
CA ARG A 9 22.86 -42.30 -9.54
C ARG A 9 23.28 -43.23 -8.42
N ILE A 10 22.71 -43.10 -7.22
CA ILE A 10 23.01 -43.97 -6.09
C ILE A 10 22.02 -45.13 -5.94
N GLY A 11 21.08 -45.28 -6.87
CA GLY A 11 20.04 -46.30 -6.80
C GLY A 11 19.16 -46.18 -5.56
N TRP A 12 18.82 -44.96 -5.13
CA TRP A 12 18.04 -44.71 -3.92
C TRP A 12 16.59 -45.21 -4.07
N ARG A 13 16.22 -46.24 -3.29
CA ARG A 13 14.88 -46.85 -3.32
C ARG A 13 13.95 -46.41 -2.18
N ARG A 14 14.40 -45.48 -1.33
CA ARG A 14 13.64 -45.00 -0.16
C ARG A 14 13.02 -43.63 -0.45
N SER A 15 12.33 -43.07 0.55
CA SER A 15 11.69 -41.75 0.44
C SER A 15 12.66 -40.68 -0.07
N LEU A 16 12.24 -39.97 -1.12
CA LEU A 16 12.99 -38.88 -1.71
C LEU A 16 13.09 -37.68 -0.75
N THR A 17 12.13 -37.52 0.16
CA THR A 17 12.13 -36.46 1.18
C THR A 17 13.33 -36.60 2.11
N ILE A 18 13.58 -37.81 2.62
CA ILE A 18 14.73 -38.11 3.49
C ILE A 18 16.05 -37.83 2.76
N LEU A 19 16.14 -38.19 1.48
CA LEU A 19 17.34 -37.90 0.70
C LEU A 19 17.51 -36.39 0.46
N LYS A 20 16.43 -35.65 0.18
CA LYS A 20 16.48 -34.19 0.04
C LYS A 20 16.94 -33.51 1.32
N ASP A 21 16.45 -33.96 2.47
CA ASP A 21 16.83 -33.44 3.79
C ASP A 21 18.32 -33.70 4.04
N ARG A 22 18.78 -34.92 3.82
CA ARG A 22 20.19 -35.29 4.02
C ARG A 22 21.12 -34.58 3.04
N VAL A 23 20.71 -34.45 1.78
CA VAL A 23 21.47 -33.69 0.76
C VAL A 23 21.54 -32.21 1.14
N ARG A 24 20.49 -31.64 1.71
CA ARG A 24 20.47 -30.25 2.18
C ARG A 24 21.42 -30.02 3.37
N GLU A 25 21.54 -30.99 4.28
CA GLU A 25 22.52 -30.93 5.38
C GLU A 25 23.97 -31.09 4.89
N LEU A 26 24.22 -32.01 3.96
CA LEU A 26 25.58 -32.33 3.53
C LEU A 26 26.14 -31.35 2.49
N ARG A 27 25.29 -30.78 1.63
CA ARG A 27 25.72 -29.93 0.50
C ARG A 27 26.58 -28.73 0.93
N PRO A 28 26.29 -28.01 2.04
CA PRO A 28 27.17 -26.94 2.53
C PRO A 28 28.61 -27.40 2.81
N LEU A 29 28.82 -28.65 3.25
CA LEU A 29 30.15 -29.20 3.58
C LEU A 29 31.01 -29.47 2.35
N PHE A 30 30.39 -29.61 1.18
CA PHE A 30 31.06 -29.89 -0.10
C PHE A 30 30.93 -28.75 -1.11
N THR A 31 30.36 -27.61 -0.68
CA THR A 31 30.36 -26.41 -1.50
C THR A 31 31.78 -25.84 -1.47
N PRO A 32 32.46 -25.64 -2.62
CA PRO A 32 33.73 -24.94 -2.64
C PRO A 32 33.57 -23.60 -1.89
N PRO A 33 34.60 -23.14 -1.14
CA PRO A 33 34.58 -21.80 -0.58
C PRO A 33 34.21 -20.81 -1.69
N ASP A 34 33.17 -20.01 -1.47
CA ASP A 34 32.77 -18.95 -2.39
C ASP A 34 33.51 -17.68 -1.95
N PRO A 35 34.67 -17.35 -2.56
CA PRO A 35 35.39 -16.15 -2.19
C PRO A 35 34.52 -14.94 -2.53
N THR A 36 34.23 -14.13 -1.53
CA THR A 36 33.57 -12.84 -1.69
C THR A 36 34.61 -11.74 -1.54
N ASP A 37 34.66 -10.83 -2.51
CA ASP A 37 35.55 -9.69 -2.44
C ASP A 37 35.06 -8.71 -1.37
N ARG A 38 35.97 -7.87 -0.84
CA ARG A 38 35.55 -6.74 -0.03
C ARG A 38 35.18 -5.60 -0.98
N VAL A 39 33.89 -5.39 -1.23
CA VAL A 39 33.44 -4.21 -1.96
C VAL A 39 33.68 -2.96 -1.11
N GLU A 40 34.56 -2.11 -1.63
CA GLU A 40 34.66 -0.72 -1.23
C GLU A 40 33.54 0.05 -1.93
N TYR A 41 32.81 0.83 -1.14
CA TYR A 41 31.72 1.66 -1.63
C TYR A 41 32.20 3.09 -1.70
N ASP A 42 31.91 3.82 -2.78
CA ASP A 42 32.24 5.24 -2.84
C ASP A 42 31.22 6.10 -2.07
N PRO A 43 31.63 7.26 -1.52
CA PRO A 43 30.72 8.22 -0.91
C PRO A 43 29.57 8.61 -1.85
N GLY A 44 28.35 8.62 -1.33
CA GLY A 44 27.12 9.02 -2.03
C GLY A 44 26.69 8.08 -3.13
N GLU A 45 27.38 6.96 -3.34
CA GLU A 45 27.15 6.08 -4.48
C GLU A 45 25.87 5.25 -4.33
N VAL A 46 25.73 4.57 -3.18
CA VAL A 46 24.70 3.54 -3.02
C VAL A 46 24.07 3.52 -1.64
N ALA A 47 22.75 3.26 -1.60
CA ALA A 47 22.07 2.73 -0.42
C ALA A 47 21.35 1.43 -0.76
N GLN A 48 21.46 0.47 0.14
CA GLN A 48 20.72 -0.79 0.07
C GLN A 48 19.38 -0.63 0.78
N CYS A 49 18.32 -1.03 0.09
CA CYS A 49 16.94 -0.94 0.52
C CYS A 49 16.39 -2.36 0.70
N ASP A 50 15.62 -2.57 1.76
CA ASP A 50 14.95 -3.85 2.02
C ASP A 50 13.75 -3.64 2.95
N LEU A 51 12.80 -4.57 2.92
CA LEU A 51 11.65 -4.60 3.80
C LEU A 51 11.86 -5.62 4.92
N TRP A 52 12.01 -5.11 6.13
CA TRP A 52 12.04 -5.93 7.34
C TRP A 52 10.63 -6.11 7.90
N PHE A 53 10.32 -7.33 8.36
CA PHE A 53 9.04 -7.65 8.99
C PHE A 53 9.29 -7.95 10.47
N PRO A 54 9.17 -6.94 11.35
CA PRO A 54 9.32 -7.17 12.78
C PRO A 54 8.32 -8.23 13.25
N PRO A 55 8.74 -9.24 14.02
CA PRO A 55 7.84 -10.24 14.59
C PRO A 55 6.90 -9.65 15.67
N ALA A 56 7.08 -8.37 16.04
CA ALA A 56 6.24 -7.68 16.99
C ALA A 56 4.90 -7.27 16.36
N PRO A 57 3.75 -7.68 16.92
CA PRO A 57 2.45 -7.15 16.50
C PRO A 57 2.35 -5.67 16.91
N ILE A 58 1.86 -4.84 15.99
CA ILE A 58 1.74 -3.40 16.18
C ILE A 58 0.25 -3.04 16.24
N PRO A 59 -0.23 -2.37 17.30
CA PRO A 59 -1.60 -1.86 17.34
C PRO A 59 -1.84 -0.87 16.20
N VAL A 60 -2.91 -1.05 15.44
CA VAL A 60 -3.28 -0.18 14.31
C VAL A 60 -4.60 0.57 14.55
N GLY A 61 -5.10 0.53 15.79
CA GLY A 61 -6.39 1.10 16.18
C GLY A 61 -7.53 0.07 16.16
N GLY A 62 -8.63 0.41 16.83
CA GLY A 62 -9.82 -0.44 16.86
C GLY A 62 -9.64 -1.80 17.56
N GLY A 63 -8.62 -1.95 18.42
CA GLY A 63 -8.29 -3.21 19.09
C GLY A 63 -7.62 -4.26 18.20
N VAL A 64 -7.18 -3.88 17.00
CA VAL A 64 -6.52 -4.77 16.05
C VAL A 64 -5.01 -4.53 16.08
N GLU A 65 -4.24 -5.61 16.00
CA GLU A 65 -2.79 -5.57 15.82
C GLU A 65 -2.38 -6.23 14.49
N ARG A 66 -1.30 -5.74 13.89
CA ARG A 66 -0.78 -6.24 12.62
C ARG A 66 0.74 -6.31 12.63
N VAL A 67 1.29 -7.27 11.89
CA VAL A 67 2.69 -7.26 11.47
C VAL A 67 2.79 -6.36 10.24
N LEU A 68 3.50 -5.25 10.38
CA LEU A 68 3.66 -4.24 9.33
C LEU A 68 5.10 -4.23 8.80
N PRO A 69 5.30 -4.01 7.49
CA PRO A 69 6.64 -3.86 6.94
C PRO A 69 7.32 -2.59 7.45
N VAL A 70 8.63 -2.70 7.67
CA VAL A 70 9.54 -1.60 7.95
C VAL A 70 10.49 -1.49 6.76
N LEU A 71 10.37 -0.40 6.01
CA LEU A 71 11.35 -0.04 5.02
C LEU A 71 12.61 0.42 5.72
N ALA A 72 13.76 -0.17 5.38
CA ALA A 72 15.05 0.26 5.88
C ALA A 72 16.03 0.49 4.75
N MET A 73 16.79 1.58 4.87
CA MET A 73 17.80 2.01 3.91
C MET A 73 19.14 2.16 4.62
N THR A 74 20.18 1.51 4.10
CA THR A 74 21.55 1.58 4.64
C THR A 74 22.52 2.05 3.57
N CYS A 75 23.22 3.16 3.82
CA CYS A 75 24.24 3.68 2.92
C CYS A 75 25.45 2.72 2.85
N GLY A 76 25.98 2.50 1.65
CA GLY A 76 27.12 1.59 1.43
C GLY A 76 28.40 2.09 2.09
N TYR A 77 28.75 3.37 1.89
CA TYR A 77 29.97 3.98 2.42
C TYR A 77 29.90 4.22 3.92
N SER A 78 29.00 5.09 4.39
CA SER A 78 28.95 5.45 5.82
C SER A 78 28.34 4.38 6.71
N ARG A 79 27.54 3.45 6.15
CA ARG A 79 26.67 2.53 6.90
C ARG A 79 25.59 3.24 7.73
N VAL A 80 25.37 4.54 7.52
CA VAL A 80 24.21 5.24 8.09
C VAL A 80 22.95 4.52 7.64
N THR A 81 22.14 4.14 8.62
CA THR A 81 20.90 3.43 8.42
C THR A 81 19.75 4.28 8.92
N ASP A 82 18.68 4.30 8.14
CA ASP A 82 17.40 4.84 8.55
C ASP A 82 16.28 3.85 8.22
N ALA A 83 15.16 3.96 8.91
CA ALA A 83 14.05 3.03 8.77
C ALA A 83 12.71 3.67 9.12
N VAL A 84 11.67 3.25 8.40
CA VAL A 84 10.29 3.71 8.61
C VAL A 84 9.32 2.56 8.38
N MET A 85 8.42 2.34 9.34
CA MET A 85 7.27 1.46 9.21
C MET A 85 6.28 2.05 8.22
N ILE A 86 5.80 1.23 7.29
CA ILE A 86 4.87 1.62 6.23
C ILE A 86 3.59 0.75 6.28
N PRO A 87 2.45 1.23 5.74
CA PRO A 87 1.17 0.53 5.85
C PRO A 87 1.12 -0.82 5.11
N SER A 88 1.84 -0.93 3.99
CA SER A 88 1.79 -2.10 3.13
C SER A 88 3.02 -2.22 2.23
N ARG A 89 3.15 -3.36 1.53
CA ARG A 89 4.15 -3.59 0.48
C ARG A 89 3.76 -3.02 -0.90
N LYS A 90 2.69 -2.24 -1.00
CA LYS A 90 2.29 -1.67 -2.28
C LYS A 90 3.32 -0.62 -2.72
N ALA A 91 3.54 -0.48 -4.02
CA ALA A 91 4.53 0.43 -4.58
C ALA A 91 4.39 1.85 -4.01
N GLY A 92 3.18 2.40 -3.99
CA GLY A 92 2.93 3.74 -3.45
C GLY A 92 3.37 3.94 -1.99
N ASP A 93 3.21 2.92 -1.14
CA ASP A 93 3.61 2.97 0.27
C ASP A 93 5.12 2.81 0.44
N ILE A 94 5.76 1.93 -0.35
CA ILE A 94 7.21 1.77 -0.35
C ILE A 94 7.89 3.06 -0.84
N LEU A 95 7.40 3.64 -1.93
CA LEU A 95 7.94 4.88 -2.50
C LEU A 95 7.74 6.07 -1.54
N ALA A 96 6.61 6.13 -0.82
CA ALA A 96 6.40 7.11 0.23
C ALA A 96 7.39 6.95 1.39
N GLY A 97 7.64 5.72 1.83
CA GLY A 97 8.65 5.43 2.85
C GLY A 97 10.06 5.81 2.39
N MET A 98 10.43 5.50 1.14
CA MET A 98 11.71 5.89 0.58
C MET A 98 11.86 7.40 0.55
N TRP A 99 10.83 8.11 0.09
CA TRP A 99 10.84 9.58 0.09
C TRP A 99 11.00 10.15 1.50
N GLN A 100 10.32 9.58 2.50
CA GLN A 100 10.44 10.03 3.89
C GLN A 100 11.87 9.90 4.41
N ILE A 101 12.55 8.78 4.16
CA ILE A 101 13.96 8.59 4.55
C ILE A 101 14.88 9.55 3.77
N LEU A 102 14.71 9.65 2.45
CA LEU A 102 15.55 10.52 1.63
C LEU A 102 15.39 11.99 2.03
N ALA A 103 14.16 12.42 2.31
CA ALA A 103 13.87 13.75 2.82
C ALA A 103 14.49 14.01 4.21
N SER A 104 14.53 13.01 5.10
CA SER A 104 15.19 13.13 6.41
C SER A 104 16.70 13.33 6.26
N TRP A 105 17.32 12.70 5.26
CA TRP A 105 18.73 12.86 4.94
C TRP A 105 19.04 14.18 4.23
N GLY A 106 18.05 14.77 3.55
CA GLY A 106 18.21 15.96 2.74
C GLY A 106 19.00 15.74 1.44
N ALA A 107 19.31 14.48 1.10
CA ALA A 107 20.04 14.09 -0.10
C ALA A 107 19.75 12.62 -0.46
N CYS A 108 20.02 12.23 -1.70
CA CYS A 108 19.80 10.87 -2.19
C CYS A 108 21.08 10.23 -2.75
N PRO A 109 21.43 8.99 -2.35
CA PRO A 109 22.45 8.21 -3.02
C PRO A 109 22.17 8.05 -4.51
N ARG A 110 23.22 7.98 -5.35
CA ARG A 110 23.09 7.87 -6.82
C ARG A 110 22.38 6.59 -7.25
N THR A 111 22.51 5.53 -6.46
CA THR A 111 21.88 4.23 -6.70
C THR A 111 21.16 3.73 -5.46
N LEU A 112 19.88 3.41 -5.60
CA LEU A 112 19.10 2.68 -4.63
C LEU A 112 19.07 1.21 -5.05
N VAL A 113 19.73 0.34 -4.29
CA VAL A 113 19.77 -1.10 -4.58
C VAL A 113 18.65 -1.78 -3.83
N TRP A 114 17.82 -2.50 -4.57
CA TRP A 114 16.71 -3.28 -4.05
C TRP A 114 16.93 -4.76 -4.35
N ASP A 115 16.37 -5.63 -3.51
CA ASP A 115 16.15 -7.02 -3.91
C ASP A 115 15.05 -7.09 -5.00
N ARG A 116 14.62 -8.30 -5.35
CA ARG A 116 13.52 -8.47 -6.30
C ARG A 116 12.14 -8.34 -5.61
N GLU A 117 11.98 -7.36 -4.74
CA GLU A 117 10.68 -7.00 -4.16
C GLU A 117 9.66 -6.73 -5.27
N ALA A 118 8.48 -7.32 -5.15
CA ALA A 118 7.51 -7.41 -6.24
C ALA A 118 7.06 -6.03 -6.73
N ALA A 119 6.83 -5.10 -5.80
CA ALA A 119 6.37 -3.75 -6.09
C ALA A 119 7.46 -2.84 -6.68
N ILE A 120 8.74 -3.21 -6.56
CA ILE A 120 9.87 -2.42 -7.09
C ILE A 120 10.38 -3.01 -8.40
N GLY A 121 10.50 -4.33 -8.52
CA GLY A 121 11.02 -4.95 -9.73
C GLY A 121 11.09 -6.47 -9.71
N GLY A 122 10.02 -7.13 -9.25
CA GLY A 122 9.99 -8.60 -9.09
C GLY A 122 10.32 -9.41 -10.36
N THR A 123 10.11 -8.82 -11.55
CA THR A 123 10.43 -9.44 -12.85
C THR A 123 11.87 -9.20 -13.31
N GLY A 124 12.70 -8.55 -12.49
CA GLY A 124 14.08 -8.20 -12.84
C GLY A 124 14.24 -6.88 -13.60
N LYS A 125 13.15 -6.10 -13.74
CA LYS A 125 13.18 -4.71 -14.22
C LYS A 125 12.35 -3.83 -13.27
N PRO A 126 12.76 -2.57 -13.02
CA PRO A 126 11.95 -1.66 -12.21
C PRO A 126 10.51 -1.53 -12.73
N THR A 127 9.54 -1.50 -11.82
CA THR A 127 8.14 -1.19 -12.14
C THR A 127 8.01 0.25 -12.66
N VAL A 128 6.88 0.57 -13.29
CA VAL A 128 6.64 1.91 -13.85
C VAL A 128 6.68 2.96 -12.74
N GLU A 129 6.09 2.65 -11.60
CA GLU A 129 6.06 3.49 -10.41
C GLU A 129 7.48 3.72 -9.86
N ALA A 130 8.27 2.66 -9.71
CA ALA A 130 9.65 2.76 -9.23
C ALA A 130 10.54 3.54 -10.21
N ALA A 131 10.40 3.29 -11.52
CA ALA A 131 11.15 4.01 -12.55
C ALA A 131 10.77 5.51 -12.58
N SER A 132 9.48 5.84 -12.47
CA SER A 132 8.99 7.23 -12.45
C SER A 132 9.48 7.98 -11.22
N PHE A 133 9.46 7.32 -10.05
CA PHE A 133 10.03 7.86 -8.83
C PHE A 133 11.52 8.16 -8.99
N ALA A 134 12.30 7.17 -9.44
CA ALA A 134 13.74 7.30 -9.64
C ALA A 134 14.10 8.42 -10.63
N GLY A 135 13.35 8.54 -11.72
CA GLY A 135 13.51 9.61 -12.71
C GLY A 135 13.24 10.99 -12.13
N THR A 136 12.22 11.13 -11.27
CA THR A 136 11.86 12.41 -10.64
C THR A 136 12.93 12.90 -9.67
N ILE A 137 13.55 12.00 -8.91
CA ILE A 137 14.63 12.34 -7.97
C ILE A 137 16.04 12.30 -8.60
N GLY A 138 16.15 11.92 -9.88
CA GLY A 138 17.42 11.92 -10.62
C GLY A 138 18.40 10.82 -10.20
N VAL A 139 17.92 9.65 -9.79
CA VAL A 139 18.77 8.52 -9.33
C VAL A 139 18.44 7.21 -10.04
N ARG A 140 19.25 6.18 -9.81
CA ARG A 140 19.04 4.84 -10.36
C ARG A 140 18.44 3.89 -9.31
N ILE A 141 17.41 3.13 -9.68
CA ILE A 141 17.04 1.92 -8.94
C ILE A 141 17.71 0.73 -9.61
N LYS A 142 18.58 0.02 -8.88
CA LYS A 142 19.27 -1.18 -9.34
C LYS A 142 18.72 -2.39 -8.59
N LEU A 143 18.34 -3.43 -9.32
CA LEU A 143 17.90 -4.68 -8.72
C LEU A 143 19.12 -5.58 -8.50
N ALA A 144 19.26 -6.11 -7.29
CA ALA A 144 20.33 -7.02 -6.93
C ALA A 144 20.26 -8.28 -7.82
N PRO A 145 21.41 -8.73 -8.37
CA PRO A 145 21.44 -9.98 -9.12
C PRO A 145 21.06 -11.17 -8.22
N PRO A 146 20.52 -12.26 -8.79
CA PRO A 146 20.21 -13.46 -8.01
C PRO A 146 21.48 -13.98 -7.34
N ARG A 147 21.44 -14.16 -6.01
CA ARG A 147 22.56 -14.65 -5.19
C ARG A 147 23.74 -13.69 -5.07
N ASP A 148 23.49 -12.40 -4.92
CA ASP A 148 24.51 -11.45 -4.43
C ASP A 148 24.72 -11.64 -2.92
N PRO A 149 25.82 -12.30 -2.47
CA PRO A 149 26.01 -12.64 -1.06
C PRO A 149 26.24 -11.39 -0.20
N GLU A 150 26.72 -10.30 -0.79
CA GLU A 150 27.08 -9.08 -0.08
C GLU A 150 25.88 -8.20 0.21
N PHE A 151 25.03 -8.00 -0.82
CA PHE A 151 23.72 -7.37 -0.65
C PHE A 151 22.95 -8.08 0.47
N LYS A 152 22.92 -9.42 0.39
CA LYS A 152 22.28 -10.26 1.39
C LYS A 152 22.91 -10.12 2.78
N GLY A 153 24.24 -10.08 2.86
CA GLY A 153 24.96 -10.00 4.13
C GLY A 153 24.80 -8.67 4.88
N LEU A 154 24.67 -7.52 4.20
CA LEU A 154 24.40 -6.25 4.89
C LEU A 154 22.96 -6.20 5.40
N VAL A 155 22.00 -6.60 4.56
CA VAL A 155 20.57 -6.63 4.89
C VAL A 155 20.29 -7.59 6.05
N GLU A 156 20.79 -8.82 6.00
CA GLU A 156 20.60 -9.81 7.07
C GLU A 156 21.18 -9.34 8.40
N ARG A 157 22.39 -8.76 8.39
CA ARG A 157 23.01 -8.20 9.60
C ARG A 157 22.22 -7.03 10.16
N ARG A 158 21.68 -6.16 9.31
CA ARG A 158 20.85 -5.03 9.74
C ARG A 158 19.55 -5.51 10.36
N ASN A 159 18.84 -6.44 9.71
CA ASN A 159 17.58 -6.98 10.20
C ASN A 159 17.78 -7.73 11.53
N GLY A 160 18.83 -8.56 11.64
CA GLY A 160 19.21 -9.18 12.91
C GLY A 160 19.61 -8.17 13.99
N PHE A 161 20.21 -7.04 13.62
CA PHE A 161 20.51 -5.96 14.57
C PHE A 161 19.25 -5.27 15.09
N PHE A 162 18.25 -5.04 14.23
CA PHE A 162 16.95 -4.54 14.68
C PHE A 162 16.27 -5.52 15.64
N GLU A 163 16.27 -6.81 15.34
CA GLU A 163 15.65 -7.83 16.18
C GLU A 163 16.34 -8.02 17.53
N THR A 164 17.67 -7.93 17.59
CA THR A 164 18.45 -8.19 18.81
C THR A 164 18.71 -6.95 19.65
N SER A 165 18.66 -5.75 19.07
CA SER A 165 19.07 -4.50 19.76
C SER A 165 18.00 -3.41 19.77
N PHE A 166 17.07 -3.39 18.80
CA PHE A 166 15.96 -2.44 18.79
C PHE A 166 14.69 -3.04 19.41
N LEU A 167 14.25 -4.23 19.04
CA LEU A 167 12.99 -4.76 19.56
C LEU A 167 12.97 -5.11 21.06
N PRO A 168 14.03 -5.70 21.67
CA PRO A 168 13.91 -6.26 23.01
C PRO A 168 13.55 -5.20 24.06
N GLY A 169 12.52 -5.52 24.86
CA GLY A 169 12.06 -4.67 25.97
C GLY A 169 11.24 -3.43 25.57
N ARG A 170 10.97 -3.22 24.27
CA ARG A 170 10.10 -2.13 23.81
C ARG A 170 8.66 -2.59 23.68
N THR A 171 7.74 -1.66 23.89
CA THR A 171 6.32 -1.79 23.59
C THR A 171 5.93 -0.67 22.63
N PHE A 172 4.95 -0.96 21.77
CA PHE A 172 4.48 -0.03 20.76
C PHE A 172 2.98 0.17 20.89
N THR A 173 2.55 1.43 20.88
CA THR A 173 1.15 1.82 21.03
C THR A 173 0.48 2.10 19.68
N SER A 174 1.28 2.36 18.64
CA SER A 174 0.84 2.61 17.27
C SER A 174 2.00 2.50 16.28
N PRO A 175 1.75 2.49 14.95
CA PRO A 175 2.84 2.53 13.97
C PRO A 175 3.61 3.85 14.01
N LEU A 176 2.96 4.95 14.40
CA LEU A 176 3.62 6.24 14.59
C LEU A 176 4.59 6.20 15.78
N ASP A 177 4.18 5.62 16.89
CA ASP A 177 5.03 5.41 18.07
C ASP A 177 6.24 4.53 17.74
N PHE A 178 6.05 3.44 16.97
CA PHE A 178 7.16 2.65 16.45
C PHE A 178 8.16 3.51 15.66
N ASN A 179 7.67 4.35 14.75
CA ASN A 179 8.51 5.22 13.93
C ASN A 179 9.29 6.25 14.76
N VAL A 180 8.68 6.81 15.81
CA VAL A 180 9.37 7.69 16.75
C VAL A 180 10.48 6.93 17.48
N GLN A 181 10.17 5.76 18.04
CA GLN A 181 11.13 4.97 18.81
C GLN A 181 12.30 4.46 17.96
N ILE A 182 12.06 3.99 16.73
CA ILE A 182 13.13 3.51 15.86
C ILE A 182 14.01 4.65 15.37
N GLY A 183 13.43 5.80 15.00
CA GLY A 183 14.19 6.99 14.62
C GLY A 183 15.11 7.47 15.74
N ASP A 184 14.59 7.59 16.97
CA ASP A 184 15.37 7.99 18.14
C ASP A 184 16.50 7.00 18.45
N TRP A 185 16.22 5.70 18.37
CA TRP A 185 17.23 4.67 18.59
C TRP A 185 18.30 4.67 17.50
N LEU A 186 17.92 4.88 16.24
CA LEU A 186 18.85 4.96 15.11
C LEU A 186 19.84 6.10 15.28
N VAL A 187 19.35 7.29 15.64
CA VAL A 187 20.17 8.49 15.86
C VAL A 187 21.07 8.33 17.08
N ARG A 188 20.53 7.87 18.23
CA ARG A 188 21.27 7.88 19.51
C ARG A 188 22.20 6.69 19.69
N ARG A 189 21.89 5.54 19.08
CA ARG A 189 22.59 4.27 19.33
C ARG A 189 23.11 3.60 18.07
N ALA A 190 22.25 3.39 17.06
CA ALA A 190 22.65 2.59 15.91
C ALA A 190 23.77 3.26 15.10
N ASN A 191 23.58 4.53 14.75
CA ASN A 191 24.50 5.27 13.89
C ASN A 191 25.72 5.84 14.65
N THR A 192 25.75 5.78 15.97
CA THR A 192 26.89 6.19 16.82
C THR A 192 27.79 5.01 17.21
N ARG A 193 27.38 3.77 16.92
CA ARG A 193 28.15 2.57 17.25
C ARG A 193 29.37 2.41 16.34
N VAL A 194 30.50 2.05 16.93
CA VAL A 194 31.73 1.73 16.21
C VAL A 194 31.58 0.41 15.43
N LEU A 195 31.91 0.44 14.13
CA LEU A 195 31.80 -0.69 13.22
C LEU A 195 33.17 -1.05 12.63
N ARG A 196 33.61 -2.30 12.85
CA ARG A 196 34.86 -2.82 12.27
C ARG A 196 34.86 -2.79 10.73
N SER A 197 33.70 -2.99 10.12
CA SER A 197 33.53 -3.05 8.65
C SER A 197 33.83 -1.73 7.94
N ILE A 198 33.92 -0.61 8.67
CA ILE A 198 34.27 0.71 8.14
C ILE A 198 35.47 1.30 8.87
N GLY A 199 36.49 0.46 9.14
CA GLY A 199 37.74 0.92 9.75
C GLY A 199 37.62 1.29 11.22
N SER A 200 36.69 0.66 11.96
CA SER A 200 36.43 0.95 13.38
C SER A 200 36.01 2.40 13.64
N GLN A 201 35.20 2.94 12.73
CA GLN A 201 34.53 4.24 12.87
C GLN A 201 33.03 4.06 13.13
N ALA A 202 32.39 5.10 13.66
CA ALA A 202 30.93 5.16 13.75
C ALA A 202 30.34 5.65 12.41
N PRO A 203 29.13 5.18 12.01
CA PRO A 203 28.45 5.70 10.82
C PRO A 203 28.33 7.22 10.76
N THR A 204 28.01 7.86 11.89
CA THR A 204 27.95 9.33 12.00
C THR A 204 29.26 10.02 11.67
N ALA A 205 30.41 9.40 11.95
CA ALA A 205 31.73 9.96 11.63
C ALA A 205 32.00 10.02 10.12
N ARG A 206 31.36 9.14 9.33
CA ARG A 206 31.49 9.11 7.87
C ARG A 206 30.36 9.86 7.14
N TRP A 207 29.29 10.20 7.84
CA TRP A 207 28.05 10.73 7.26
C TRP A 207 28.24 12.03 6.47
N ALA A 208 29.03 12.97 7.00
CA ALA A 208 29.22 14.27 6.35
C ALA A 208 29.83 14.14 4.94
N VAL A 209 30.84 13.27 4.80
CA VAL A 209 31.49 12.97 3.51
C VAL A 209 30.54 12.24 2.58
N ASP A 210 29.81 11.25 3.10
CA ASP A 210 28.84 10.46 2.34
C ASP A 210 27.74 11.34 1.75
N ARG A 211 27.07 12.12 2.61
CA ARG A 211 25.97 13.01 2.24
C ARG A 211 26.42 14.11 1.28
N ALA A 212 27.63 14.65 1.42
CA ALA A 212 28.14 15.68 0.52
C ALA A 212 28.34 15.18 -0.92
N ALA A 213 28.51 13.87 -1.12
CA ALA A 213 28.68 13.25 -2.44
C ALA A 213 27.37 12.76 -3.08
N MET A 214 26.26 12.84 -2.34
CA MET A 214 24.91 12.45 -2.79
C MET A 214 24.29 13.47 -3.77
N VAL A 215 23.23 13.03 -4.45
CA VAL A 215 22.40 13.88 -5.31
C VAL A 215 21.49 14.76 -4.43
N ALA A 216 21.38 16.04 -4.75
CA ALA A 216 20.45 16.94 -4.08
C ALA A 216 18.99 16.52 -4.39
N LEU A 217 18.10 16.65 -3.40
CA LEU A 217 16.69 16.35 -3.61
C LEU A 217 16.05 17.36 -4.57
N PRO A 218 15.08 16.94 -5.39
CA PRO A 218 14.34 17.86 -6.24
C PRO A 218 13.51 18.84 -5.40
N PRO A 219 13.24 20.06 -5.90
CA PRO A 219 12.41 21.04 -5.20
C PRO A 219 10.94 20.63 -5.11
N VAL A 220 10.49 19.71 -5.98
CA VAL A 220 9.14 19.16 -6.00
C VAL A 220 9.22 17.70 -5.58
N ALA A 221 8.39 17.31 -4.61
CA ALA A 221 8.31 15.93 -4.16
C ALA A 221 7.84 15.01 -5.30
N PRO A 222 8.38 13.79 -5.41
CA PRO A 222 7.89 12.81 -6.37
C PRO A 222 6.45 12.39 -6.04
N ALA A 223 5.74 11.89 -7.05
CA ALA A 223 4.45 11.25 -6.83
C ALA A 223 4.62 10.01 -5.93
N ILE A 224 3.94 10.01 -4.79
CA ILE A 224 4.00 8.95 -3.78
C ILE A 224 2.59 8.60 -3.29
N GLY A 225 2.47 7.46 -2.60
CA GLY A 225 1.20 6.96 -2.11
C GLY A 225 0.42 6.18 -3.16
N LEU A 226 -0.71 5.60 -2.73
CA LEU A 226 -1.61 4.86 -3.61
C LEU A 226 -2.48 5.86 -4.39
N THR A 227 -2.56 5.69 -5.70
CA THR A 227 -3.38 6.54 -6.57
C THR A 227 -4.53 5.75 -7.17
N HIS A 228 -5.76 6.24 -7.03
CA HIS A 228 -6.96 5.61 -7.57
C HIS A 228 -7.86 6.64 -8.23
N ARG A 229 -8.49 6.27 -9.35
CA ARG A 229 -9.57 7.05 -9.95
C ARG A 229 -10.84 6.22 -9.98
N VAL A 230 -11.87 6.69 -9.30
CA VAL A 230 -13.11 5.91 -9.07
C VAL A 230 -14.33 6.80 -9.36
N ARG A 231 -15.38 6.23 -9.95
CA ARG A 231 -16.69 6.91 -10.04
C ARG A 231 -17.38 6.76 -8.69
N LEU A 232 -17.64 7.87 -8.00
CA LEU A 232 -18.18 7.84 -6.64
C LEU A 232 -19.58 7.21 -6.63
N GLY A 233 -19.74 6.16 -5.82
CA GLY A 233 -21.00 5.45 -5.63
C GLY A 233 -22.05 6.27 -4.88
N ARG A 234 -23.30 5.81 -4.89
CA ARG A 234 -24.43 6.45 -4.17
C ARG A 234 -24.26 6.46 -2.64
N ASP A 235 -23.42 5.56 -2.14
CA ASP A 235 -23.04 5.42 -0.75
C ASP A 235 -21.93 6.41 -0.35
N TYR A 236 -21.36 7.18 -1.28
CA TYR A 236 -20.35 8.22 -1.06
C TYR A 236 -19.06 7.75 -0.36
N TYR A 237 -18.70 6.47 -0.46
CA TYR A 237 -17.43 5.94 0.07
C TYR A 237 -16.46 5.54 -1.04
N VAL A 238 -15.17 5.68 -0.75
CA VAL A 238 -14.06 5.11 -1.53
C VAL A 238 -13.29 4.12 -0.67
N ARG A 239 -12.99 2.95 -1.23
CA ARG A 239 -12.24 1.92 -0.51
C ARG A 239 -10.75 2.02 -0.82
N ILE A 240 -9.95 2.30 0.21
CA ILE A 240 -8.49 2.35 0.15
C ILE A 240 -7.94 1.33 1.13
N ASP A 241 -7.15 0.39 0.62
CA ASP A 241 -6.41 -0.59 1.43
C ASP A 241 -7.29 -1.42 2.41
N GLY A 242 -8.54 -1.66 2.02
CA GLY A 242 -9.52 -2.41 2.83
C GLY A 242 -10.32 -1.56 3.82
N ASN A 243 -10.12 -0.25 3.86
CA ASN A 243 -10.89 0.71 4.66
C ASN A 243 -11.73 1.62 3.76
N ASP A 244 -12.92 1.99 4.24
CA ASP A 244 -13.86 2.87 3.54
C ASP A 244 -13.74 4.29 4.07
N TYR A 245 -13.52 5.24 3.18
CA TYR A 245 -13.44 6.66 3.50
C TYR A 245 -14.58 7.40 2.83
N SER A 246 -15.35 8.14 3.61
CA SER A 246 -16.41 8.99 3.06
C SER A 246 -15.84 10.11 2.20
N VAL A 247 -16.57 10.48 1.15
CA VAL A 247 -16.29 11.61 0.27
C VAL A 247 -17.52 12.51 0.24
N ASP A 248 -17.34 13.81 0.00
CA ASP A 248 -18.46 14.74 -0.12
C ASP A 248 -19.55 14.16 -1.07
N PRO A 249 -20.76 13.90 -0.56
CA PRO A 249 -21.87 13.35 -1.34
C PRO A 249 -22.25 14.18 -2.57
N ARG A 250 -21.88 15.47 -2.63
CA ARG A 250 -22.06 16.31 -3.83
C ARG A 250 -21.27 15.79 -5.04
N ALA A 251 -20.25 14.97 -4.82
CA ALA A 251 -19.49 14.32 -5.87
C ALA A 251 -20.09 12.99 -6.34
N ILE A 252 -21.23 12.52 -5.80
CA ILE A 252 -21.85 11.24 -6.20
C ILE A 252 -22.07 11.19 -7.71
N GLY A 253 -21.68 10.08 -8.33
CA GLY A 253 -21.75 9.88 -9.77
C GLY A 253 -20.65 10.58 -10.58
N ARG A 254 -19.77 11.37 -9.96
CA ARG A 254 -18.61 11.98 -10.62
C ARG A 254 -17.36 11.11 -10.41
N PHE A 255 -16.35 11.32 -11.24
CA PHE A 255 -15.03 10.74 -11.00
C PHE A 255 -14.31 11.51 -9.90
N VAL A 256 -13.72 10.77 -8.98
CA VAL A 256 -12.85 11.27 -7.92
C VAL A 256 -11.48 10.63 -8.05
N ASP A 257 -10.44 11.45 -7.91
CA ASP A 257 -9.04 11.05 -7.88
C ASP A 257 -8.59 11.03 -6.42
N VAL A 258 -8.12 9.88 -5.95
CA VAL A 258 -7.74 9.61 -4.56
C VAL A 258 -6.25 9.35 -4.48
N ILE A 259 -5.58 10.05 -3.58
CA ILE A 259 -4.17 9.85 -3.23
C ILE A 259 -4.10 9.46 -1.75
N ALA A 260 -3.52 8.29 -1.47
CA ALA A 260 -3.33 7.79 -0.11
C ALA A 260 -1.84 7.68 0.21
N THR A 261 -1.32 8.65 0.96
CA THR A 261 0.01 8.59 1.57
C THR A 261 -0.03 7.71 2.82
N PRO A 262 1.10 7.40 3.48
CA PRO A 262 1.08 6.71 4.77
C PRO A 262 0.27 7.45 5.84
N ALA A 263 0.19 8.78 5.78
CA ALA A 263 -0.48 9.57 6.81
C ALA A 263 -1.92 9.97 6.47
N ARG A 264 -2.25 10.17 5.18
CA ARG A 264 -3.52 10.76 4.76
C ARG A 264 -4.11 10.12 3.52
N VAL A 265 -5.43 10.17 3.41
CA VAL A 265 -6.22 9.83 2.22
C VAL A 265 -6.95 11.09 1.76
N VAL A 266 -6.54 11.63 0.62
CA VAL A 266 -7.13 12.84 0.03
C VAL A 266 -7.86 12.46 -1.24
N ALA A 267 -9.14 12.83 -1.33
CA ALA A 267 -9.94 12.67 -2.54
C ALA A 267 -10.20 14.04 -3.18
N SER A 268 -10.09 14.12 -4.50
CA SER A 268 -10.34 15.33 -5.27
C SER A 268 -11.31 15.06 -6.43
N CYS A 269 -12.13 16.04 -6.77
CA CYS A 269 -13.05 15.99 -7.90
C CYS A 269 -12.84 17.24 -8.76
N ALA A 270 -12.41 17.05 -10.01
CA ALA A 270 -12.08 18.15 -10.92
C ALA A 270 -11.12 19.20 -10.29
N GLY A 271 -10.09 18.73 -9.57
CA GLY A 271 -9.09 19.57 -8.92
C GLY A 271 -9.48 20.16 -7.56
N GLN A 272 -10.73 19.99 -7.11
CA GLN A 272 -11.16 20.42 -5.77
C GLN A 272 -11.11 19.27 -4.77
N VAL A 273 -10.55 19.50 -3.58
CA VAL A 273 -10.55 18.50 -2.50
C VAL A 273 -11.99 18.30 -2.00
N VAL A 274 -12.42 17.05 -1.98
CA VAL A 274 -13.77 16.60 -1.57
C VAL A 274 -13.72 15.60 -0.40
N ALA A 275 -12.52 15.23 0.06
CA ALA A 275 -12.29 14.51 1.30
C ALA A 275 -10.82 14.64 1.72
N ASP A 276 -10.55 14.76 3.01
CA ASP A 276 -9.21 14.69 3.60
C ASP A 276 -9.29 13.94 4.94
N HIS A 277 -8.81 12.70 4.96
CA HIS A 277 -8.85 11.83 6.12
C HIS A 277 -7.44 11.46 6.58
N ALA A 278 -7.25 11.25 7.88
CA ALA A 278 -6.11 10.49 8.36
C ALA A 278 -6.22 9.04 7.84
N ARG A 279 -5.11 8.47 7.37
CA ARG A 279 -5.10 7.08 6.89
C ARG A 279 -5.11 6.11 8.06
N ASP A 280 -6.11 5.24 8.08
CA ASP A 280 -6.21 4.09 8.98
C ASP A 280 -5.43 2.90 8.40
N TRP A 281 -4.52 2.32 9.20
CA TRP A 281 -3.66 1.18 8.83
C TRP A 281 -4.25 -0.16 9.26
N GLY A 282 -5.42 -0.14 9.89
CA GLY A 282 -6.29 -1.28 10.13
C GLY A 282 -6.92 -1.80 8.84
N HIS A 283 -7.97 -2.60 8.99
CA HIS A 283 -8.71 -3.18 7.88
C HIS A 283 -10.20 -3.25 8.22
N ALA A 284 -11.07 -3.17 7.21
CA ALA A 284 -12.52 -3.21 7.34
C ALA A 284 -13.09 -2.11 8.26
N ARG A 285 -12.44 -0.94 8.27
CA ARG A 285 -12.91 0.25 8.99
C ARG A 285 -13.74 1.13 8.05
N THR A 286 -14.74 1.81 8.61
CA THR A 286 -15.50 2.85 7.91
C THR A 286 -15.24 4.18 8.61
N ILE A 287 -14.59 5.09 7.90
CA ILE A 287 -14.21 6.42 8.36
C ILE A 287 -15.16 7.43 7.70
N THR A 288 -16.03 8.02 8.51
CA THR A 288 -17.07 8.95 8.06
C THR A 288 -16.79 10.33 8.62
N ASP A 289 -16.68 11.32 7.73
CA ASP A 289 -16.66 12.72 8.11
C ASP A 289 -18.10 13.14 8.52
N PRO A 290 -18.28 13.76 9.70
CA PRO A 290 -19.57 14.30 10.11
C PRO A 290 -20.19 15.26 9.09
N GLU A 291 -19.41 16.06 8.38
CA GLU A 291 -19.90 16.98 7.35
C GLU A 291 -20.42 16.24 6.12
N HIS A 292 -19.74 15.16 5.71
CA HIS A 292 -20.23 14.29 4.64
C HIS A 292 -21.55 13.63 5.04
N GLN A 293 -21.67 13.17 6.28
CA GLN A 293 -22.91 12.57 6.79
C GLN A 293 -24.06 13.59 6.81
N ALA A 294 -23.81 14.83 7.24
CA ALA A 294 -24.78 15.91 7.24
C ALA A 294 -25.23 16.26 5.81
N THR A 295 -24.29 16.39 4.88
CA THR A 295 -24.56 16.66 3.46
C THR A 295 -25.38 15.54 2.83
N ALA A 296 -25.06 14.27 3.10
CA ALA A 296 -25.83 13.12 2.63
C ALA A 296 -27.27 13.15 3.16
N ARG A 297 -27.48 13.58 4.41
CA ARG A 297 -28.81 13.70 5.01
C ARG A 297 -29.65 14.75 4.29
N LEU A 298 -29.07 15.92 4.00
CA LEU A 298 -29.73 16.99 3.25
C LEU A 298 -30.11 16.56 1.83
N LEU A 299 -29.18 15.94 1.09
CA LEU A 299 -29.46 15.45 -0.26
C LEU A 299 -30.57 14.39 -0.29
N ARG A 300 -30.63 13.51 0.71
CA ARG A 300 -31.71 12.52 0.84
C ARG A 300 -33.06 13.18 1.12
N GLN A 301 -33.10 14.21 1.96
CA GLN A 301 -34.32 14.96 2.25
C GLN A 301 -34.84 15.69 1.01
N ASP A 302 -33.96 16.38 0.27
CA ASP A 302 -34.30 17.04 -1.00
C ASP A 302 -34.84 16.04 -2.03
N LEU A 303 -34.16 14.90 -2.20
CA LEU A 303 -34.63 13.84 -3.11
C LEU A 303 -36.01 13.30 -2.70
N ALA A 304 -36.26 13.11 -1.40
CA ALA A 304 -37.55 12.66 -0.89
C ALA A 304 -38.65 13.71 -1.13
N ALA A 305 -38.34 15.00 -0.92
CA ALA A 305 -39.28 16.11 -1.18
C ALA A 305 -39.63 16.20 -2.68
N ARG A 306 -38.64 16.11 -3.58
CA ARG A 306 -38.87 16.11 -5.03
C ARG A 306 -39.71 14.92 -5.47
N ARG A 307 -39.48 13.72 -4.93
CA ARG A 307 -40.31 12.54 -5.23
C ARG A 307 -41.76 12.73 -4.81
N ARG A 308 -42.01 13.35 -3.66
CA ARG A 308 -43.37 13.69 -3.21
C ARG A 308 -44.05 14.70 -4.13
N GLN A 309 -43.31 15.73 -4.57
CA GLN A 309 -43.83 16.71 -5.53
C GLN A 309 -44.10 16.09 -6.91
N VAL A 310 -43.28 15.17 -7.40
CA VAL A 310 -43.58 14.47 -8.66
C VAL A 310 -44.82 13.58 -8.52
N SER A 311 -45.10 13.04 -7.33
CA SER A 311 -46.35 12.34 -7.05
C SER A 311 -47.55 13.25 -6.80
N THR A 312 -47.43 14.58 -6.97
CA THR A 312 -48.56 15.51 -6.86
C THR A 312 -48.58 16.49 -8.05
N ARG A 313 -49.71 16.64 -8.72
CA ARG A 313 -49.88 17.65 -9.78
C ARG A 313 -50.72 18.80 -9.24
N VAL A 314 -50.29 20.02 -9.49
CA VAL A 314 -51.09 21.22 -9.19
C VAL A 314 -51.81 21.62 -10.47
N HIS A 315 -53.14 21.61 -10.46
CA HIS A 315 -53.97 22.06 -11.57
C HIS A 315 -54.00 23.60 -11.63
N ALA A 316 -54.36 24.16 -12.79
CA ALA A 316 -54.39 25.60 -13.03
C ALA A 316 -55.39 26.36 -12.14
N ASP A 317 -56.33 25.66 -11.51
CA ASP A 317 -57.31 26.14 -10.54
C ASP A 317 -56.80 26.11 -9.09
N GLY A 318 -55.56 25.69 -8.86
CA GLY A 318 -54.90 25.67 -7.54
C GLY A 318 -55.05 24.36 -6.77
N HIS A 319 -55.80 23.37 -7.27
CA HIS A 319 -55.96 22.09 -6.58
C HIS A 319 -54.69 21.22 -6.70
N VAL A 320 -54.20 20.73 -5.56
CA VAL A 320 -53.10 19.77 -5.49
C VAL A 320 -53.68 18.36 -5.47
N VAL A 321 -53.41 17.56 -6.50
CA VAL A 321 -53.94 16.21 -6.64
C VAL A 321 -52.79 15.20 -6.60
N ALA A 322 -52.93 14.14 -5.80
CA ALA A 322 -51.98 13.04 -5.80
C ALA A 322 -52.05 12.27 -7.13
N ILE A 323 -50.90 12.05 -7.78
CA ILE A 323 -50.76 11.21 -8.97
C ILE A 323 -50.76 9.76 -8.50
N ARG A 324 -51.90 9.07 -8.66
CA ARG A 324 -52.05 7.63 -8.39
C ARG A 324 -51.69 6.78 -9.62
N ALA A 325 -51.52 5.48 -9.42
CA ALA A 325 -51.32 4.56 -10.53
C ALA A 325 -52.56 4.56 -11.43
N LEU A 326 -52.38 4.45 -12.75
CA LEU A 326 -53.49 4.41 -13.73
C LEU A 326 -54.62 3.43 -13.34
N PRO A 327 -54.34 2.20 -12.87
CA PRO A 327 -55.39 1.27 -12.44
C PRO A 327 -56.29 1.76 -11.31
N ASP A 328 -55.81 2.68 -10.45
CA ASP A 328 -56.64 3.26 -9.39
C ASP A 328 -57.72 4.20 -9.96
N TYR A 329 -57.40 4.90 -11.05
CA TYR A 329 -58.37 5.73 -11.78
C TYR A 329 -59.32 4.85 -12.60
N ASP A 330 -58.79 3.82 -13.24
CA ASP A 330 -59.58 2.84 -13.99
C ASP A 330 -60.63 2.18 -13.07
N ALA A 331 -60.25 1.75 -11.86
CA ALA A 331 -61.19 1.21 -10.88
C ALA A 331 -62.20 2.25 -10.34
N LEU A 332 -61.77 3.50 -10.13
CA LEU A 332 -62.64 4.56 -9.63
C LEU A 332 -63.71 4.97 -10.65
N PHE A 333 -63.35 5.00 -11.94
CA PHE A 333 -64.23 5.37 -13.04
C PHE A 333 -64.89 4.17 -13.73
N GLY A 334 -64.64 2.95 -13.24
CA GLY A 334 -65.21 1.72 -13.80
C GLY A 334 -64.76 1.44 -15.23
N VAL A 335 -63.57 1.91 -15.61
CA VAL A 335 -63.01 1.75 -16.96
C VAL A 335 -62.19 0.46 -16.97
N ASP A 336 -62.74 -0.58 -17.58
CA ASP A 336 -62.01 -1.83 -17.80
C ASP A 336 -61.40 -1.81 -19.19
N PHE A 337 -60.10 -1.51 -19.28
CA PHE A 337 -59.33 -1.78 -20.49
C PHE A 337 -58.80 -3.21 -20.40
N ASP A 338 -59.67 -4.20 -20.56
CA ASP A 338 -59.21 -5.57 -20.83
C ASP A 338 -58.77 -5.63 -22.31
N PRO A 339 -57.48 -5.83 -22.64
CA PRO A 339 -57.06 -6.03 -24.02
C PRO A 339 -57.22 -7.50 -24.44
N ARG A 340 -57.86 -8.35 -23.62
CA ARG A 340 -58.10 -9.74 -24.01
C ARG A 340 -59.32 -9.79 -24.93
N PRO A 341 -59.15 -10.23 -26.19
CA PRO A 341 -60.30 -10.47 -27.03
C PRO A 341 -61.14 -11.57 -26.38
N ASP A 342 -62.43 -11.30 -26.25
CA ASP A 342 -63.43 -12.26 -25.81
C ASP A 342 -63.38 -13.46 -26.77
N LEU A 343 -62.79 -14.57 -26.32
CA LEU A 343 -62.90 -15.86 -27.00
C LEU A 343 -64.27 -16.45 -26.67
N GLY A 344 -65.31 -15.73 -27.10
CA GLY A 344 -66.68 -16.18 -27.07
C GLY A 344 -66.87 -17.38 -28.00
N ALA A 345 -67.24 -18.50 -27.39
CA ALA A 345 -68.08 -19.55 -27.97
C ALA A 345 -67.75 -20.01 -29.41
N VAL A 346 -66.88 -21.00 -29.53
CA VAL A 346 -67.02 -22.01 -30.61
C VAL A 346 -67.66 -23.24 -29.99
N SER A 347 -69.00 -23.24 -29.95
CA SER A 347 -69.81 -24.44 -29.86
C SER A 347 -70.44 -24.68 -31.22
N ALA A 348 -70.07 -25.78 -31.90
CA ALA A 348 -70.99 -26.71 -32.59
C ALA A 348 -70.24 -27.61 -33.59
N GLU A 349 -70.27 -28.92 -33.30
CA GLU A 349 -70.65 -30.03 -34.18
C GLU A 349 -70.15 -30.13 -35.63
N GLY A 350 -69.62 -31.32 -35.98
CA GLY A 350 -69.88 -31.89 -37.31
C GLY A 350 -68.81 -32.81 -37.90
N LYS A 351 -68.97 -34.12 -37.66
CA LYS A 351 -68.38 -35.30 -38.34
C LYS A 351 -66.93 -35.71 -38.05
#